data_AF-A0A927XUS8-F1
#
_entry.id   AF-A0A927XUS8-F1
#
_cell.length_a   1.000
_cell.length_b   1.000
_cell.length_c   1.000
_cell.angle_alpha   90.00
_cell.angle_beta   90.00
_cell.angle_gamma   90.00
#
_symmetry.space_group_name_H-M   'P 1'
#
loop_
_entity.id
_entity.type
_entity.pdbx_description
1 polymer ?
#
loop_
_entity_poly.entity_id
_entity_poly.type
_entity_poly.pdbx_seq_one_letter_code
_entity_poly.pdbx_strand_id
1 'polypeptide(L)' 'MKKLSVLKGLLREREINYAVFAKEIGMSASSFSHKLNGKATFTCEEVDRIISKLSIDKCDIPVYFF' A
#
# COMPACT_ATOMS: atom_id res chain seq x y z
N MET A 1 13.98 3.23 9.37
CA MET A 1 12.68 3.51 8.69
C MET A 1 11.97 2.17 8.47
N LYS A 2 10.75 1.97 8.99
CA LYS A 2 10.03 0.68 8.93
C LYS A 2 9.52 0.42 7.50
N LYS A 3 9.71 -0.80 7.01
CA LYS A 3 9.14 -1.29 5.73
C LYS A 3 7.75 -1.88 5.99
N LEU A 4 6.82 -1.74 5.05
CA LEU A 4 5.48 -2.33 5.14
C LEU A 4 5.49 -3.80 4.71
N SER A 5 6.13 -4.66 5.50
CA SER A 5 6.33 -6.07 5.17
C SER A 5 5.01 -6.85 5.04
N VAL A 6 4.02 -6.54 5.89
CA VAL A 6 2.71 -7.22 5.86
C VAL A 6 1.92 -6.84 4.60
N LEU A 7 1.85 -5.55 4.27
CA LEU A 7 1.22 -5.08 3.04
C LEU A 7 1.88 -5.69 1.80
N LYS A 8 3.22 -5.78 1.77
CA LYS A 8 3.95 -6.46 0.68
C LYS A 8 3.57 -7.93 0.53
N GLY A 9 3.43 -8.64 1.65
CA GLY A 9 2.98 -10.03 1.66
C GLY A 9 1.61 -10.17 1.01
N LEU A 10 0.65 -9.36 1.45
CA LEU A 10 -0.70 -9.35 0.91
C LEU A 10 -0.73 -9.06 -0.61
N LEU A 11 0.02 -8.05 -1.06
CA LEU A 11 0.09 -7.71 -2.48
C LEU A 11 0.67 -8.86 -3.32
N ARG A 12 1.65 -9.58 -2.77
CA ARG A 12 2.26 -10.75 -3.41
C ARG A 12 1.30 -11.93 -3.47
N GLU A 13 0.59 -12.22 -2.37
CA GLU A 13 -0.39 -13.31 -2.29
C GLU A 13 -1.57 -13.10 -3.27
N ARG A 14 -1.90 -11.84 -3.54
CA ARG A 14 -2.95 -11.46 -4.51
C ARG A 14 -2.44 -11.23 -5.93
N GLU A 15 -1.17 -11.55 -6.20
CA GLU A 15 -0.52 -11.38 -7.51
C GLU A 15 -0.65 -9.96 -8.10
N ILE A 16 -0.65 -8.95 -7.22
CA ILE A 16 -0.88 -7.56 -7.61
C ILE A 16 0.37 -6.98 -8.28
N ASN A 17 0.20 -6.52 -9.51
CA ASN A 17 1.22 -5.74 -10.21
C ASN A 17 1.28 -4.30 -9.64
N TYR A 18 2.43 -3.91 -9.10
CA TYR A 18 2.60 -2.61 -8.45
C TYR A 18 2.39 -1.42 -9.39
N ALA A 19 2.75 -1.55 -10.67
CA ALA A 19 2.58 -0.46 -11.63
C ALA A 19 1.11 -0.22 -11.95
N VAL A 20 0.35 -1.30 -12.14
CA VAL A 20 -1.10 -1.23 -12.36
C VAL A 20 -1.80 -0.70 -11.11
N PHE A 21 -1.49 -1.29 -9.96
CA PHE A 21 -2.12 -0.92 -8.69
C PHE A 21 -1.85 0.53 -8.30
N ALA A 22 -0.61 1.00 -8.44
CA ALA A 22 -0.26 2.39 -8.19
C ALA A 22 -1.10 3.34 -9.07
N LYS A 23 -1.29 3.02 -10.35
CA LYS A 23 -2.13 3.80 -11.26
C LYS A 23 -3.58 3.82 -10.81
N GLU A 24 -4.13 2.68 -10.37
CA GLU A 24 -5.51 2.57 -9.89
C GLU A 24 -5.78 3.41 -8.63
N ILE A 25 -4.79 3.55 -7.73
CA ILE A 25 -4.90 4.41 -6.53
C ILE A 25 -4.45 5.86 -6.78
N GLY A 26 -4.10 6.20 -8.02
CA GLY A 26 -3.76 7.56 -8.45
C GLY A 26 -2.34 8.02 -8.10
N MET A 27 -1.34 7.13 -8.15
CA MET A 27 0.07 7.49 -7.96
C MET A 27 1.02 6.78 -8.93
N SER A 28 2.28 7.22 -8.98
CA SER A 28 3.30 6.55 -9.79
C SER A 28 3.81 5.26 -9.14
N ALA A 29 4.20 4.29 -9.96
CA ALA A 29 4.80 3.03 -9.50
C ALA A 29 6.07 3.27 -8.64
N SER A 30 6.85 4.29 -9.00
CA SER A 30 8.04 4.68 -8.26
C SER A 30 7.70 5.24 -6.88
N SER A 31 6.70 6.12 -6.77
CA SER A 31 6.22 6.67 -5.50
C SER A 31 5.68 5.57 -4.59
N PHE A 32 4.83 4.70 -5.14
CA PHE A 32 4.30 3.54 -4.41
C PHE A 32 5.42 2.66 -3.87
N SER A 33 6.38 2.28 -4.71
CA SER A 33 7.54 1.49 -4.30
C SER A 33 8.40 2.21 -3.24
N HIS A 34 8.59 3.52 -3.37
CA HIS A 34 9.35 4.32 -2.40
C HIS A 34 8.68 4.27 -1.01
N LYS A 35 7.37 4.49 -0.96
CA LYS A 35 6.57 4.46 0.28
C LYS A 35 6.50 3.06 0.88
N LEU A 36 6.25 2.04 0.06
CA LEU A 36 6.19 0.64 0.49
C LEU A 36 7.53 0.14 1.06
N ASN A 37 8.65 0.66 0.56
CA ASN A 37 9.99 0.39 1.07
C ASN A 37 10.38 1.27 2.25
N GLY A 38 9.45 2.05 2.80
CA GLY A 38 9.68 2.91 3.95
C GLY A 38 10.73 3.95 3.63
N LYS A 39 10.70 4.57 2.45
CA LYS A 39 11.50 5.76 2.13
C LYS A 39 10.65 7.05 2.13
N ALA A 40 9.33 6.90 2.14
CA ALA A 40 8.35 7.94 2.42
C ALA A 40 7.14 7.29 3.13
N THR A 41 6.26 8.09 3.71
CA THR A 41 5.01 7.62 4.32
C THR A 41 3.83 7.75 3.36
N PHE A 42 2.84 6.86 3.50
CA PHE A 42 1.54 7.06 2.85
C PHE A 42 0.76 8.15 3.60
N THR A 43 0.04 9.00 2.86
CA THR A 43 -0.92 9.94 3.45
C THR A 43 -2.20 9.21 3.83
N CYS A 44 -3.05 9.79 4.68
CA CYS A 44 -4.33 9.18 5.04
C CYS A 44 -5.20 8.90 3.80
N GLU A 45 -5.23 9.83 2.85
CA GLU A 45 -5.98 9.66 1.60
C GLU A 45 -5.44 8.49 0.74
N GLU A 46 -4.12 8.32 0.67
CA GLU A 46 -3.52 7.19 -0.03
C GLU A 46 -3.83 5.87 0.68
N VAL A 47 -3.80 5.85 2.02
CA VAL A 47 -4.19 4.68 2.83
C VAL A 47 -5.65 4.32 2.54
N ASP A 48 -6.56 5.29 2.57
CA ASP A 48 -7.99 5.07 2.30
C ASP A 48 -8.25 4.44 0.92
N ARG A 49 -7.53 4.92 -0.12
CA ARG A 49 -7.63 4.32 -1.46
C ARG A 49 -7.08 2.90 -1.49
N ILE A 50 -5.96 2.64 -0.81
CA ILE A 50 -5.35 1.30 -0.77
C ILE A 50 -6.26 0.31 -0.06
N ILE A 51 -6.77 0.64 1.13
CA ILE A 51 -7.65 -0.26 1.89
C ILE A 51 -8.97 -0.49 1.16
N SER A 52 -9.53 0.53 0.50
CA SER A 52 -10.73 0.37 -0.31
C SER A 52 -10.49 -0.56 -1.49
N LYS A 53 -9.35 -0.45 -2.18
CA LYS A 53 -9.02 -1.29 -3.34
C LYS A 53 -8.66 -2.73 -2.93
N LEU A 54 -8.08 -2.91 -1.74
CA LEU A 54 -7.72 -4.21 -1.19
C LEU A 54 -8.82 -4.83 -0.31
N SER A 55 -9.96 -4.17 -0.14
CA SER A 55 -11.04 -4.60 0.75
C SER A 55 -10.51 -4.94 2.16
N ILE A 56 -9.62 -4.10 2.69
CA ILE A 56 -9.07 -4.22 4.05
C ILE A 56 -10.02 -3.46 4.99
N ASP A 57 -10.38 -4.06 6.12
CA ASP A 57 -11.20 -3.38 7.13
C ASP A 57 -10.41 -2.22 7.76
N LYS A 58 -11.11 -1.13 8.10
CA LYS A 58 -10.48 0.03 8.74
C LYS A 58 -9.83 -0.32 10.09
N CYS A 59 -10.37 -1.32 10.80
CA CYS A 59 -9.81 -1.83 12.05
C CYS A 59 -8.43 -2.46 11.86
N ASP A 60 -8.12 -2.95 10.65
CA ASP A 60 -6.85 -3.63 10.35
C ASP A 60 -5.76 -2.69 9.84
N ILE A 61 -6.04 -1.40 9.63
CA ILE A 61 -5.05 -0.40 9.19
C ILE A 61 -3.75 -0.46 10.02
N PRO A 62 -3.78 -0.56 11.37
CA PRO A 62 -2.58 -0.69 12.20
C PRO A 62 -1.68 -1.87 11.81
N VAL A 63 -2.26 -2.98 11.36
CA VAL A 63 -1.51 -4.20 10.98
C VAL A 63 -0.72 -4.00 9.69
N TYR A 64 -1.25 -3.21 8.76
CA TYR A 64 -0.65 -3.02 7.43
C TYR A 64 0.23 -1.78 7.31
N PHE A 65 -0.03 -0.72 8.09
CA PHE A 65 0.60 0.60 7.91
C PHE A 65 1.42 1.12 9.10
N PHE A 66 1.46 0.45 10.26
CA PHE A 66 2.18 0.90 11.48
C PHE A 66 3.15 -0.16 12.06
#